data_AF-A0A662JF23-F1
#
_entry.id   AF-A0A662JF23-F1
#
_cell.length_a   1.000
_cell.length_b   1.000
_cell.length_c   1.000
_cell.angle_alpha   90.00
_cell.angle_beta   90.00
_cell.angle_gamma   90.00
#
_symmetry.space_group_name_H-M   'P 1'
#
loop_
_entity.id
_entity.type
_entity.pdbx_description
1 polymer ?
#
loop_
_entity_poly.entity_id
_entity_poly.type
_entity_poly.pdbx_seq_one_letter_code
_entity_poly.pdbx_strand_id
1 'polypeptide(L)'
;MESRELLAALLVVSLCLNAVLALTYLSQSLTIKSLNERLQSYAEEVEKLSSKLSSLSYQLNLTLNQLEYYRGIAEHYLGSEQASSVIEEVEARSMINLVAVRQRSTGFEGVVLQCEVKLLPGEGRILVDTEPRIGIDLQASVRTAVEVAEHLTGQPLNYTDVVVRVIGPRGERIDVVDGPSAGAAITVAVIAAIRGDSINATVYATGTINPDGSIGHVGGVLEKAVAAAKNGAKLFLVPKGQRVAPVLVRIREEPIPGFIIERYVLRYVDVEGYLHRLGYDVEVLEVNNVSEAYWYFTGVKL
;
A
#
# COMPACT_ATOMS: atom_id res chain seq x y z
N MET A 1 -54.77 61.50 -54.95
CA MET A 1 -53.70 61.77 -53.97
C MET A 1 -53.79 60.85 -52.77
N GLU A 2 -54.99 60.48 -52.31
CA GLU A 2 -55.21 59.71 -51.06
C GLU A 2 -54.59 58.29 -51.03
N SER A 3 -54.51 57.56 -52.14
CA SER A 3 -54.03 56.15 -52.12
C SER A 3 -52.53 55.99 -51.89
N ARG A 4 -51.70 56.94 -52.35
CA ARG A 4 -50.24 56.91 -52.15
C ARG A 4 -49.84 57.26 -50.72
N GLU A 5 -50.57 58.19 -50.09
CA GLU A 5 -50.33 58.57 -48.70
C GLU A 5 -50.76 57.46 -47.73
N LEU A 6 -51.87 56.75 -48.02
CA LEU A 6 -52.28 55.57 -47.27
C LEU A 6 -51.26 54.43 -47.35
N LEU A 7 -50.73 54.12 -48.54
CA LEU A 7 -49.69 53.11 -48.72
C LEU A 7 -48.39 53.46 -47.99
N ALA A 8 -47.98 54.74 -48.02
CA ALA A 8 -46.82 55.23 -47.30
C ALA A 8 -46.99 55.11 -45.78
N ALA A 9 -48.17 55.49 -45.25
CA ALA A 9 -48.49 55.34 -43.84
C ALA A 9 -48.47 53.87 -43.39
N LEU A 10 -49.03 52.96 -44.19
CA LEU A 10 -49.06 51.52 -43.91
C LEU A 10 -47.65 50.91 -43.90
N LEU A 11 -46.78 51.36 -44.82
CA LEU A 11 -45.37 50.94 -44.85
C LEU A 11 -44.62 51.43 -43.63
N VAL A 12 -44.81 52.68 -43.21
CA VAL A 12 -44.19 53.22 -41.98
C VAL A 12 -44.65 52.46 -40.75
N VAL A 13 -45.95 52.17 -40.62
CA VAL A 13 -46.49 51.37 -39.51
C VAL A 13 -45.89 49.95 -39.50
N SER A 14 -45.79 49.30 -40.66
CA SER A 14 -45.17 47.98 -40.81
C SER A 14 -43.68 48.00 -40.42
N LEU A 15 -42.95 49.03 -40.84
CA LEU A 15 -41.53 49.18 -40.54
C LEU A 15 -41.29 49.43 -39.04
N CYS A 16 -42.13 50.25 -38.41
CA CYS A 16 -42.12 50.46 -36.96
C CYS A 16 -42.46 49.17 -36.19
N LEU A 17 -43.47 48.41 -36.64
CA LEU A 17 -43.86 47.16 -35.99
C LEU A 17 -42.74 46.11 -36.08
N ASN A 18 -42.11 45.98 -37.24
CA ASN A 18 -40.97 45.08 -37.44
C ASN A 18 -39.75 45.51 -36.61
N ALA A 19 -39.50 46.81 -36.48
CA ALA A 19 -38.43 47.33 -35.63
C ALA A 19 -38.67 47.01 -34.14
N VAL A 20 -39.91 47.16 -33.65
CA VAL A 20 -40.28 46.78 -32.27
C VAL A 20 -40.14 45.28 -32.06
N LEU A 21 -40.62 44.46 -32.99
CA LEU A 21 -40.48 43.00 -32.94
C LEU A 21 -39.00 42.59 -32.89
N ALA A 22 -38.16 43.17 -33.75
CA ALA A 22 -36.72 42.91 -33.77
C ALA A 22 -36.04 43.29 -32.45
N LEU A 23 -36.40 44.43 -31.85
CA LEU A 23 -35.90 44.87 -30.54
C LEU A 23 -36.32 43.90 -29.42
N THR A 24 -37.59 43.45 -29.41
CA THR A 24 -38.05 42.48 -28.41
C THR A 24 -37.40 41.10 -28.57
N TYR A 25 -37.15 40.67 -29.80
CA TYR A 25 -36.44 39.42 -30.07
C TYR A 25 -34.98 39.50 -29.59
N LEU A 26 -34.32 40.63 -29.84
CA LEU A 26 -32.96 40.87 -29.38
C LEU A 26 -32.86 40.88 -27.85
N SER A 27 -33.79 41.56 -27.17
CA SER A 27 -33.80 41.62 -25.70
C SER A 27 -34.08 40.24 -25.08
N GLN A 28 -34.99 39.46 -25.66
CA GLN A 28 -35.24 38.08 -25.25
C GLN A 28 -34.02 37.20 -25.48
N SER A 29 -33.35 37.31 -26.64
CA SER A 29 -32.14 36.54 -26.95
C SER A 29 -31.01 36.78 -25.95
N LEU A 30 -30.77 38.04 -25.59
CA LEU A 30 -29.78 38.43 -24.57
C LEU A 30 -30.15 37.89 -23.19
N THR A 31 -31.44 37.93 -22.84
CA THR A 31 -31.95 37.43 -21.58
C THR A 31 -31.75 35.91 -21.49
N ILE A 32 -32.12 35.17 -22.54
CA ILE A 32 -31.95 33.70 -22.63
C ILE A 32 -30.47 33.32 -22.50
N LYS A 33 -29.57 34.06 -23.18
CA LYS A 33 -28.14 33.83 -23.06
C LYS A 33 -27.65 33.97 -21.62
N SER A 34 -28.06 35.04 -20.93
CA SER A 34 -27.68 35.26 -19.52
C SER A 34 -28.28 34.23 -18.56
N LEU A 35 -29.50 33.73 -18.83
CA LEU A 35 -30.10 32.66 -18.03
C LEU A 35 -29.37 31.33 -18.23
N ASN A 36 -28.98 31.00 -19.46
CA ASN A 36 -28.23 29.77 -19.75
C ASN A 36 -26.85 29.78 -19.08
N GLU A 37 -26.15 30.92 -19.08
CA GLU A 37 -24.87 31.08 -18.38
C GLU A 37 -25.04 30.86 -16.86
N ARG A 38 -26.11 31.39 -16.25
CA ARG A 38 -26.42 31.16 -14.83
C ARG A 38 -26.81 29.71 -14.54
N LEU A 39 -27.55 29.06 -15.44
CA LEU A 39 -27.90 27.64 -15.31
C LEU A 39 -26.65 26.75 -15.35
N GLN A 40 -25.69 27.07 -16.24
CA GLN A 40 -24.40 26.37 -16.27
C GLN A 40 -23.61 26.59 -14.98
N SER A 41 -23.51 27.83 -14.47
CA SER A 41 -22.80 28.07 -13.22
C SER A 41 -23.42 27.33 -12.03
N TYR A 42 -24.75 27.27 -11.96
CA TYR A 42 -25.43 26.51 -10.90
C TYR A 42 -25.24 25.00 -11.06
N ALA A 43 -25.19 24.49 -12.29
CA ALA A 43 -24.91 23.07 -12.53
C ALA A 43 -23.49 22.69 -12.05
N GLU A 44 -22.48 23.50 -12.37
CA GLU A 44 -21.10 23.31 -11.90
C GLU A 44 -21.00 23.38 -10.37
N GLU A 45 -21.71 24.34 -9.75
CA GLU A 45 -21.73 24.48 -8.30
C GLU A 45 -22.35 23.26 -7.61
N VAL A 46 -23.45 22.73 -8.15
CA VAL A 46 -24.08 21.50 -7.65
C VAL A 46 -23.16 20.29 -7.78
N GLU A 47 -22.43 20.16 -8.88
CA GLU A 47 -21.45 19.07 -9.08
C GLU A 47 -20.30 19.16 -8.06
N LYS A 48 -19.80 20.38 -7.80
CA LYS A 48 -18.77 20.63 -6.78
C LYS A 48 -19.28 20.35 -5.36
N LEU A 49 -20.52 20.71 -5.05
CA LEU A 49 -21.15 20.38 -3.77
C LEU A 49 -21.34 18.87 -3.60
N SER A 50 -21.76 18.17 -4.66
CA SER A 50 -21.92 16.71 -4.67
C SER A 50 -20.59 15.99 -4.40
N SER A 51 -19.52 16.36 -5.11
CA SER A 51 -18.19 15.78 -4.87
C SER A 51 -17.66 16.06 -3.46
N LYS A 52 -17.95 17.24 -2.90
CA LYS A 52 -17.62 17.59 -1.52
C LYS A 52 -18.41 16.74 -0.52
N LEU A 53 -19.69 16.48 -0.76
CA LEU A 53 -20.50 15.59 0.06
C LEU A 53 -20.00 14.14 0.01
N SER A 54 -19.64 13.63 -1.17
CA SER A 54 -19.09 12.27 -1.31
C SER A 54 -17.76 12.10 -0.56
N SER A 55 -16.86 13.07 -0.68
CA SER A 55 -15.58 13.03 0.05
C SER A 55 -15.76 13.16 1.56
N LEU A 56 -16.69 14.00 2.03
CA LEU A 56 -17.01 14.12 3.45
C LEU A 56 -17.67 12.86 4.00
N SER A 57 -18.58 12.24 3.25
CA SER A 57 -19.21 10.96 3.60
C SER A 57 -18.17 9.84 3.71
N TYR A 58 -17.21 9.81 2.79
CA TYR A 58 -16.08 8.89 2.85
C TYR A 58 -15.21 9.11 4.09
N GLN A 59 -14.85 10.37 4.40
CA GLN A 59 -14.11 10.73 5.62
C GLN A 59 -14.87 10.35 6.90
N LEU A 60 -16.18 10.56 6.93
CA LEU A 60 -17.03 10.18 8.05
C LEU A 60 -17.00 8.67 8.28
N ASN A 61 -17.14 7.87 7.21
CA ASN A 61 -17.10 6.41 7.31
C ASN A 61 -15.72 5.92 7.80
N LEU A 62 -14.63 6.49 7.29
CA LEU A 62 -13.29 6.19 7.79
C LEU A 62 -13.14 6.51 9.29
N THR A 63 -13.66 7.65 9.72
CA THR A 63 -13.59 8.09 11.12
C THR A 63 -14.43 7.19 12.03
N LEU A 64 -15.60 6.75 11.57
CA LEU A 64 -16.45 5.80 12.29
C LEU A 64 -15.76 4.44 12.46
N ASN A 65 -15.16 3.90 11.40
CA ASN A 65 -14.39 2.65 11.48
C ASN A 65 -13.21 2.77 12.45
N GLN A 66 -12.53 3.93 12.48
CA GLN A 66 -11.49 4.20 13.46
C GLN A 66 -12.03 4.25 14.89
N LEU A 67 -13.21 4.86 15.09
CA LEU A 67 -13.82 4.95 16.41
C LEU A 67 -14.25 3.56 16.93
N GLU A 68 -14.80 2.72 16.06
CA GLU A 68 -15.13 1.33 16.41
C GLU A 68 -13.87 0.54 16.79
N TYR A 69 -12.77 0.73 16.05
CA TYR A 69 -11.48 0.15 16.40
C TYR A 69 -11.01 0.58 17.80
N TYR A 70 -11.04 1.88 18.12
CA TYR A 70 -10.65 2.37 19.45
C TYR A 70 -11.61 1.90 20.55
N ARG A 71 -12.91 1.77 20.26
CA ARG A 71 -13.88 1.24 21.21
C ARG A 71 -13.60 -0.22 21.54
N GLY A 72 -13.30 -1.06 20.55
CA GLY A 72 -12.94 -2.46 20.77
C GLY A 72 -11.68 -2.61 21.63
N ILE A 73 -10.69 -1.73 21.43
CA ILE A 73 -9.50 -1.66 22.28
C ILE A 73 -9.88 -1.28 23.72
N ALA A 74 -10.68 -0.23 23.90
CA ALA A 74 -11.09 0.23 25.23
C ALA A 74 -11.90 -0.84 25.98
N GLU A 75 -12.78 -1.56 25.29
CA GLU A 75 -13.54 -2.69 25.85
C GLU A 75 -12.62 -3.84 26.27
N HIS A 76 -11.55 -4.12 25.51
CA HIS A 76 -10.54 -5.10 25.88
C HIS A 76 -9.78 -4.71 27.16
N TYR A 77 -9.39 -3.44 27.30
CA TYR A 77 -8.71 -2.95 28.51
C TYR A 77 -9.65 -2.89 29.72
N LEU A 78 -10.90 -2.47 29.54
CA LEU A 78 -11.91 -2.44 30.61
C LEU A 78 -12.34 -3.85 31.04
N GLY A 79 -12.29 -4.84 30.12
CA GLY A 79 -12.49 -6.26 30.44
C GLY A 79 -11.29 -6.93 31.13
N SER A 80 -10.10 -6.31 31.07
CA SER A 80 -8.85 -6.90 31.58
C SER A 80 -8.53 -6.60 33.05
N GLU A 81 -9.36 -5.83 33.77
CA GLU A 81 -9.17 -5.62 35.23
C GLU A 81 -9.54 -6.84 36.10
N GLN A 82 -9.94 -7.98 35.52
CA GLN A 82 -10.14 -9.24 36.24
C GLN A 82 -9.45 -10.43 35.57
N ALA A 83 -8.12 -10.42 35.45
CA ALA A 83 -7.36 -11.66 35.25
C ALA A 83 -5.88 -11.54 35.64
N SER A 84 -5.61 -11.17 36.89
CA SER A 84 -4.35 -11.58 37.53
C SER A 84 -4.50 -13.00 38.07
N SER A 85 -4.31 -14.00 37.22
CA SER A 85 -3.97 -15.37 37.65
C SER A 85 -3.46 -16.18 36.47
N VAL A 86 -2.18 -16.55 36.58
CA VAL A 86 -1.47 -17.67 35.95
C VAL A 86 -2.37 -18.66 35.21
N ILE A 87 -2.35 -18.61 33.87
CA ILE A 87 -2.54 -19.78 33.01
C ILE A 87 -1.45 -19.71 31.94
N GLU A 88 -0.52 -20.67 32.01
CA GLU A 88 0.40 -21.04 30.94
C GLU A 88 -0.45 -21.70 29.83
N GLU A 89 -1.21 -20.91 29.09
CA GLU A 89 -1.86 -21.37 27.87
C GLU A 89 -0.79 -21.26 26.78
N VAL A 90 -0.46 -22.39 26.14
CA VAL A 90 0.54 -22.44 25.08
C VAL A 90 0.01 -21.65 23.89
N GLU A 91 0.19 -20.33 23.90
CA GLU A 91 -0.14 -19.45 22.79
C GLU A 91 0.72 -19.87 21.59
N ALA A 92 0.05 -20.39 20.56
CA ALA A 92 0.67 -20.69 19.28
C ALA A 92 1.26 -19.39 18.71
N ARG A 93 2.58 -19.29 18.77
CA ARG A 93 3.33 -18.08 18.45
C ARG A 93 4.48 -18.39 17.52
N SER A 94 4.77 -17.45 16.64
CA SER A 94 5.96 -17.48 15.80
C SER A 94 6.57 -16.10 15.69
N MET A 95 7.84 -16.07 15.32
CA MET A 95 8.61 -14.85 15.19
C MET A 95 9.50 -14.93 13.96
N ILE A 96 9.42 -13.94 13.09
CA ILE A 96 10.19 -13.89 11.86
C ILE A 96 10.78 -12.50 11.64
N ASN A 97 11.93 -12.45 10.97
CA ASN A 97 12.52 -11.19 10.54
C ASN A 97 11.94 -10.78 9.18
N LEU A 98 11.48 -9.55 9.07
CA LEU A 98 11.06 -8.92 7.82
C LEU A 98 12.16 -7.99 7.33
N VAL A 99 12.27 -7.83 6.01
CA VAL A 99 13.14 -6.83 5.37
C VAL A 99 12.29 -5.82 4.63
N ALA A 100 12.59 -4.55 4.84
CA ALA A 100 11.91 -3.44 4.20
C ALA A 100 12.90 -2.39 3.72
N VAL A 101 12.41 -1.43 2.95
CA VAL A 101 13.20 -0.25 2.54
C VAL A 101 12.61 1.00 3.17
N ARG A 102 13.49 1.87 3.64
CA ARG A 102 13.15 3.21 4.12
C ARG A 102 13.83 4.27 3.26
N GLN A 103 13.18 5.43 3.16
CA GLN A 103 13.77 6.59 2.50
C GLN A 103 14.61 7.39 3.50
N ARG A 104 15.84 7.75 3.08
CA ARG A 104 16.71 8.71 3.74
C ARG A 104 16.96 9.90 2.82
N SER A 105 17.50 10.98 3.37
CA SER A 105 17.94 12.16 2.61
C SER A 105 18.97 11.84 1.51
N THR A 106 19.74 10.76 1.68
CA THR A 106 20.82 10.34 0.76
C THR A 106 20.41 9.20 -0.18
N GLY A 107 19.16 8.71 -0.12
CA GLY A 107 18.68 7.61 -0.96
C GLY A 107 17.83 6.59 -0.20
N PHE A 108 17.83 5.34 -0.67
CA PHE A 108 17.11 4.24 -0.05
C PHE A 108 18.05 3.37 0.81
N GLU A 109 17.55 2.90 1.94
CA GLU A 109 18.29 2.00 2.83
C GLU A 109 17.38 0.85 3.28
N GLY A 110 17.91 -0.37 3.31
CA GLY A 110 17.21 -1.50 3.88
C GLY A 110 17.17 -1.46 5.41
N VAL A 111 16.09 -1.97 6.00
CA VAL A 111 15.90 -2.12 7.44
C VAL A 111 15.31 -3.49 7.74
N VAL A 112 15.71 -4.08 8.87
CA VAL A 112 15.09 -5.31 9.39
C VAL A 112 14.06 -4.94 10.45
N LEU A 113 12.88 -5.52 10.32
CA LEU A 113 11.79 -5.43 11.29
C LEU A 113 11.54 -6.82 11.87
N GLN A 114 10.98 -6.90 13.07
CA GLN A 114 10.57 -8.14 13.68
C GLN A 114 9.06 -8.28 13.57
N CYS A 115 8.59 -9.43 13.13
CA CYS A 115 7.17 -9.75 13.06
C CYS A 115 6.87 -10.89 14.02
N GLU A 116 6.03 -10.60 15.01
CA GLU A 116 5.46 -11.57 15.92
C GLU A 116 4.05 -11.92 15.43
N VAL A 117 3.76 -13.22 15.32
CA VAL A 117 2.43 -13.73 15.02
C VAL A 117 1.96 -14.53 16.23
N LYS A 118 0.76 -14.21 16.72
CA LYS A 118 0.08 -14.97 17.77
C LYS A 118 -1.28 -15.43 17.30
N LEU A 119 -1.62 -16.66 17.64
CA LEU A 119 -2.92 -17.25 17.41
C LEU A 119 -3.63 -17.34 18.76
N LEU A 120 -4.76 -16.64 18.88
CA LEU A 120 -5.55 -16.56 20.10
C LEU A 120 -6.95 -17.14 19.83
N PRO A 121 -7.57 -17.86 20.78
CA PRO A 121 -8.99 -18.23 20.65
C PRO A 121 -9.85 -16.98 20.43
N GLY A 122 -10.70 -16.98 19.40
CA GLY A 122 -11.44 -15.78 19.00
C GLY A 122 -12.49 -16.01 17.94
N GLU A 123 -12.81 -14.97 17.18
CA GLU A 123 -13.86 -14.94 16.15
C GLU A 123 -13.30 -14.93 14.72
N GLY A 124 -12.00 -15.27 14.57
CA GLY A 124 -11.32 -15.27 13.27
C GLY A 124 -10.91 -13.87 12.81
N ARG A 125 -10.70 -12.94 13.74
CA ARG A 125 -10.31 -11.56 13.45
C ARG A 125 -8.82 -11.49 13.15
N ILE A 126 -8.46 -10.66 12.19
CA ILE A 126 -7.06 -10.34 11.89
C ILE A 126 -6.75 -8.99 12.51
N LEU A 127 -5.88 -8.99 13.53
CA LEU A 127 -5.47 -7.81 14.26
C LEU A 127 -4.02 -7.47 13.89
N VAL A 128 -3.80 -6.28 13.33
CA VAL A 128 -2.46 -5.84 12.91
C VAL A 128 -2.04 -4.67 13.79
N ASP A 129 -1.03 -4.90 14.62
CA ASP A 129 -0.39 -3.88 15.45
C ASP A 129 1.00 -3.55 14.90
N THR A 130 1.31 -2.26 14.76
CA THR A 130 2.55 -1.83 14.09
C THR A 130 3.18 -0.68 14.85
N GLU A 131 4.41 -0.89 15.28
CA GLU A 131 5.27 0.11 15.89
C GLU A 131 6.59 0.11 15.11
N PRO A 132 6.74 0.93 14.04
CA PRO A 132 6.00 2.15 13.68
C PRO A 132 4.70 1.89 12.90
N ARG A 133 3.85 2.92 12.75
CA ARG A 133 2.60 2.85 11.97
C ARG A 133 2.90 2.54 10.51
N ILE A 134 2.67 1.30 10.08
CA ILE A 134 2.85 0.86 8.68
C ILE A 134 1.53 1.03 7.92
N GLY A 135 1.63 1.25 6.60
CA GLY A 135 0.48 1.56 5.73
C GLY A 135 -0.52 0.40 5.50
N ILE A 136 -1.59 0.73 4.77
CA ILE A 136 -2.73 -0.14 4.42
C ILE A 136 -2.29 -1.45 3.73
N ASP A 137 -1.20 -1.41 2.98
CA ASP A 137 -0.69 -2.54 2.21
C ASP A 137 -0.24 -3.74 3.08
N LEU A 138 0.23 -3.47 4.31
CA LEU A 138 0.58 -4.53 5.24
C LEU A 138 -0.68 -5.29 5.70
N GLN A 139 -1.78 -4.59 5.99
CA GLN A 139 -3.02 -5.23 6.40
C GLN A 139 -3.58 -6.14 5.29
N ALA A 140 -3.52 -5.69 4.04
CA ALA A 140 -3.89 -6.51 2.89
C ALA A 140 -2.99 -7.75 2.77
N SER A 141 -1.68 -7.59 2.94
CA SER A 141 -0.71 -8.69 2.90
C SER A 141 -0.94 -9.72 4.00
N VAL A 142 -1.24 -9.27 5.22
CA VAL A 142 -1.56 -10.16 6.34
C VAL A 142 -2.83 -10.96 6.04
N ARG A 143 -3.87 -10.32 5.49
CA ARG A 143 -5.10 -11.04 5.12
C ARG A 143 -4.84 -12.15 4.10
N THR A 144 -4.14 -11.84 3.01
CA THR A 144 -3.76 -12.86 2.03
C THR A 144 -2.86 -13.93 2.64
N ALA A 145 -1.95 -13.55 3.55
CA ALA A 145 -1.11 -14.51 4.23
C ALA A 145 -1.91 -15.51 5.10
N VAL A 146 -2.93 -15.04 5.81
CA VAL A 146 -3.83 -15.90 6.60
C VAL A 146 -4.61 -16.83 5.68
N GLU A 147 -5.23 -16.32 4.60
CA GLU A 147 -5.97 -17.12 3.63
C GLU A 147 -5.10 -18.23 3.01
N VAL A 148 -3.87 -17.90 2.60
CA VAL A 148 -2.92 -18.87 2.05
C VAL A 148 -2.48 -19.89 3.11
N ALA A 149 -2.26 -19.46 4.35
CA ALA A 149 -1.89 -20.35 5.44
C ALA A 149 -3.01 -21.35 5.76
N GLU A 150 -4.27 -20.92 5.82
CA GLU A 150 -5.43 -21.80 5.99
C GLU A 150 -5.50 -22.85 4.88
N HIS A 151 -5.34 -22.43 3.62
CA HIS A 151 -5.38 -23.33 2.47
C HIS A 151 -4.25 -24.36 2.50
N LEU A 152 -3.01 -23.94 2.82
CA LEU A 152 -1.86 -24.85 2.80
C LEU A 152 -1.80 -25.78 4.02
N THR A 153 -2.28 -25.34 5.19
CA THR A 153 -2.28 -26.16 6.40
C THR A 153 -3.54 -27.00 6.55
N GLY A 154 -4.63 -26.64 5.86
CA GLY A 154 -5.94 -27.24 6.04
C GLY A 154 -6.58 -26.91 7.39
N GLN A 155 -6.00 -25.99 8.17
CA GLN A 155 -6.52 -25.59 9.48
C GLN A 155 -7.35 -24.31 9.35
N PRO A 156 -8.67 -24.36 9.60
CA PRO A 156 -9.49 -23.15 9.60
C PRO A 156 -9.16 -22.28 10.82
N LEU A 157 -9.06 -20.98 10.60
CA LEU A 157 -8.80 -19.95 11.61
C LEU A 157 -10.06 -19.11 11.93
N ASN A 158 -11.24 -19.57 11.52
CA ASN A 158 -12.52 -18.92 11.78
C ASN A 158 -12.88 -18.75 13.28
N TYR A 159 -12.23 -19.50 14.17
CA TYR A 159 -12.36 -19.37 15.63
C TYR A 159 -11.04 -18.96 16.30
N THR A 160 -10.12 -18.38 15.53
CA THR A 160 -8.78 -18.04 15.98
C THR A 160 -8.41 -16.66 15.49
N ASP A 161 -8.31 -15.71 16.41
CA ASP A 161 -7.82 -14.38 16.09
C ASP A 161 -6.32 -14.45 15.78
N VAL A 162 -5.93 -13.89 14.63
CA VAL A 162 -4.54 -13.79 14.20
C VAL A 162 -4.04 -12.39 14.54
N VAL A 163 -3.15 -12.31 15.53
CA VAL A 163 -2.52 -11.05 15.94
C VAL A 163 -1.14 -10.98 15.32
N VAL A 164 -0.93 -10.00 14.44
CA VAL A 164 0.36 -9.73 13.81
C VAL A 164 0.91 -8.43 14.38
N ARG A 165 2.02 -8.51 15.10
CA ARG A 165 2.74 -7.36 15.63
C ARG A 165 4.04 -7.14 14.89
N VAL A 166 4.19 -5.99 14.24
CA VAL A 166 5.44 -5.60 13.59
C VAL A 166 6.17 -4.57 14.44
N ILE A 167 7.40 -4.91 14.82
CA ILE A 167 8.25 -4.15 15.72
C ILE A 167 9.48 -3.69 14.96
N GLY A 168 9.67 -2.39 14.85
CA GLY A 168 10.89 -1.78 14.31
C GLY A 168 11.97 -1.53 15.38
N PRO A 169 13.20 -1.21 14.96
CA PRO A 169 14.26 -0.77 15.87
C PRO A 169 13.81 0.40 16.76
N ARG A 170 14.11 0.29 18.07
CA ARG A 170 13.67 1.24 19.11
C ARG A 170 14.21 2.65 18.84
N GLY A 171 13.33 3.64 18.96
CA GLY A 171 13.69 5.07 18.91
C GLY A 171 13.76 5.68 17.51
N GLU A 172 13.42 4.93 16.46
CA GLU A 172 13.46 5.40 15.09
C GLU A 172 12.04 5.53 14.51
N ARG A 173 11.69 6.71 13.98
CA ARG A 173 10.54 6.83 13.08
C ARG A 173 10.93 6.24 11.73
N ILE A 174 10.32 5.11 11.37
CA ILE A 174 10.54 4.49 10.07
C ILE A 174 9.32 4.78 9.23
N ASP A 175 9.47 5.72 8.30
CA ASP A 175 8.55 5.87 7.18
C ASP A 175 8.92 4.77 6.17
N VAL A 176 8.37 3.58 6.43
CA VAL A 176 8.57 2.40 5.56
C VAL A 176 7.93 2.71 4.22
N VAL A 177 8.73 2.69 3.16
CA VAL A 177 8.28 2.98 1.79
C VAL A 177 7.68 1.74 1.11
N ASP A 178 7.87 0.58 1.73
CA ASP A 178 7.59 -0.70 1.12
C ASP A 178 6.27 -1.28 1.62
N GLY A 179 5.28 -1.34 0.72
CA GLY A 179 3.98 -1.96 0.91
C GLY A 179 4.11 -3.50 1.02
N PRO A 180 3.56 -4.32 0.12
CA PRO A 180 3.27 -5.73 0.39
C PRO A 180 4.48 -6.72 0.40
N SER A 181 5.72 -6.23 0.32
CA SER A 181 6.92 -7.06 0.05
C SER A 181 7.37 -7.99 1.19
N ALA A 182 6.68 -7.95 2.33
CA ALA A 182 6.84 -8.85 3.46
C ALA A 182 5.85 -10.03 3.45
N GLY A 183 4.92 -10.09 2.49
CA GLY A 183 3.84 -11.07 2.43
C GLY A 183 4.32 -12.51 2.57
N ALA A 184 5.33 -12.92 1.81
CA ALA A 184 5.84 -14.29 1.86
C ALA A 184 6.38 -14.68 3.25
N ALA A 185 7.11 -13.78 3.91
CA ALA A 185 7.65 -14.03 5.25
C ALA A 185 6.54 -14.07 6.31
N ILE A 186 5.54 -13.18 6.22
CA ILE A 186 4.39 -13.19 7.12
C ILE A 186 3.62 -14.51 6.97
N THR A 187 3.40 -14.99 5.73
CA THR A 187 2.74 -16.28 5.50
C THR A 187 3.52 -17.43 6.14
N VAL A 188 4.85 -17.48 6.00
CA VAL A 188 5.68 -18.47 6.70
C VAL A 188 5.49 -18.40 8.21
N ALA A 189 5.43 -17.20 8.78
CA ALA A 189 5.21 -17.02 10.22
C ALA A 189 3.83 -17.50 10.66
N VAL A 190 2.76 -17.19 9.92
CA VAL A 190 1.41 -17.68 10.23
C VAL A 190 1.38 -19.21 10.18
N ILE A 191 1.91 -19.83 9.12
CA ILE A 191 1.98 -21.29 8.98
C ILE A 191 2.78 -21.92 10.13
N ALA A 192 3.92 -21.32 10.50
CA ALA A 192 4.74 -21.79 11.62
C ALA A 192 4.01 -21.68 12.96
N ALA A 193 3.24 -20.61 13.18
CA ALA A 193 2.42 -20.47 14.38
C ALA A 193 1.32 -21.54 14.43
N ILE A 194 0.64 -21.80 13.32
CA ILE A 194 -0.37 -22.86 13.20
C ILE A 194 0.22 -24.23 13.56
N ARG A 195 1.40 -24.55 13.00
CA ARG A 195 2.02 -25.87 13.11
C ARG A 195 2.91 -26.05 14.35
N GLY A 196 3.25 -24.97 15.04
CA GLY A 196 4.23 -24.99 16.13
C GLY A 196 5.68 -25.22 15.66
N ASP A 197 5.96 -24.97 14.38
CA ASP A 197 7.28 -25.22 13.78
C ASP A 197 8.25 -24.06 14.08
N SER A 198 9.52 -24.38 14.37
CA SER A 198 10.54 -23.37 14.66
C SER A 198 11.06 -22.71 13.38
N ILE A 199 11.19 -21.39 13.39
CA ILE A 199 11.73 -20.59 12.27
C ILE A 199 13.23 -20.34 12.49
N ASN A 200 14.04 -20.63 11.48
CA ASN A 200 15.46 -20.30 11.48
C ASN A 200 15.66 -18.78 11.29
N ALA A 201 16.13 -18.11 12.34
CA ALA A 201 16.37 -16.67 12.35
C ALA A 201 17.48 -16.19 11.41
N THR A 202 18.33 -17.09 10.89
CA THR A 202 19.38 -16.74 9.91
C THR A 202 18.89 -16.78 8.46
N VAL A 203 17.65 -17.20 8.22
CA VAL A 203 17.01 -17.17 6.92
C VAL A 203 16.16 -15.91 6.82
N TYR A 204 16.26 -15.23 5.69
CA TYR A 204 15.52 -14.00 5.41
C TYR A 204 14.86 -14.14 4.05
N ALA A 205 13.71 -13.49 3.84
CA ALA A 205 13.01 -13.54 2.57
C ALA A 205 12.39 -12.19 2.23
N THR A 206 12.27 -11.90 0.95
CA THR A 206 11.41 -10.83 0.44
C THR A 206 10.54 -11.34 -0.69
N GLY A 207 9.33 -10.79 -0.80
CA GLY A 207 8.36 -11.20 -1.79
C GLY A 207 6.94 -10.85 -1.37
N THR A 208 6.12 -10.41 -2.31
CA THR A 208 4.67 -10.34 -2.06
C THR A 208 4.11 -11.76 -2.04
N ILE A 209 2.93 -11.93 -1.45
CA ILE A 209 2.21 -13.20 -1.49
C ILE A 209 0.93 -13.03 -2.31
N ASN A 210 0.71 -13.96 -3.24
CA ASN A 210 -0.53 -14.05 -4.00
C ASN A 210 -1.48 -15.08 -3.35
N PRO A 211 -2.81 -14.99 -3.57
CA PRO A 211 -3.78 -15.92 -2.99
C PRO A 211 -3.57 -17.41 -3.36
N ASP A 212 -2.85 -17.68 -4.45
CA ASP A 212 -2.49 -19.04 -4.87
C ASP A 212 -1.22 -19.58 -4.18
N GLY A 213 -0.62 -18.79 -3.28
CA GLY A 213 0.62 -19.12 -2.58
C GLY A 213 1.90 -18.83 -3.36
N SER A 214 1.81 -18.26 -4.57
CA SER A 214 2.98 -17.84 -5.35
C SER A 214 3.61 -16.57 -4.78
N ILE A 215 4.95 -16.47 -4.90
CA ILE A 215 5.72 -15.33 -4.42
C ILE A 215 5.91 -14.33 -5.57
N GLY A 216 5.45 -13.10 -5.36
CA GLY A 216 5.53 -12.02 -6.35
C GLY A 216 6.77 -11.12 -6.21
N HIS A 217 7.03 -10.36 -7.27
CA HIS A 217 8.22 -9.52 -7.38
C HIS A 217 8.18 -8.31 -6.44
N VAL A 218 9.36 -7.84 -6.05
CA VAL A 218 9.53 -6.70 -5.14
C VAL A 218 10.59 -5.70 -5.63
N GLY A 219 10.50 -4.46 -5.14
CA GLY A 219 11.55 -3.46 -5.28
C GLY A 219 12.62 -3.57 -4.20
N GLY A 220 13.76 -2.91 -4.44
CA GLY A 220 14.82 -2.72 -3.43
C GLY A 220 15.49 -4.00 -2.93
N VAL A 221 15.62 -5.02 -3.79
CA VAL A 221 16.17 -6.34 -3.42
C VAL A 221 17.57 -6.21 -2.84
N LEU A 222 18.42 -5.34 -3.39
CA LEU A 222 19.79 -5.16 -2.93
C LEU A 222 19.85 -4.46 -1.56
N GLU A 223 19.06 -3.41 -1.37
CA GLU A 223 18.97 -2.69 -0.09
C GLU A 223 18.51 -3.66 1.02
N LYS A 224 17.51 -4.49 0.72
CA LYS A 224 16.99 -5.52 1.63
C LYS A 224 18.01 -6.62 1.90
N ALA A 225 18.67 -7.12 0.87
CA ALA A 225 19.68 -8.17 1.00
C ALA A 225 20.87 -7.69 1.85
N VAL A 226 21.31 -6.44 1.67
CA VAL A 226 22.35 -5.83 2.52
C VAL A 226 21.88 -5.68 3.96
N ALA A 227 20.62 -5.31 4.19
CA ALA A 227 20.06 -5.23 5.54
C ALA A 227 19.99 -6.60 6.21
N ALA A 228 19.57 -7.65 5.49
CA ALA A 228 19.58 -9.02 5.98
C ALA A 228 21.01 -9.48 6.33
N ALA A 229 21.97 -9.26 5.43
CA ALA A 229 23.37 -9.60 5.62
C ALA A 229 23.98 -8.92 6.86
N LYS A 230 23.71 -7.62 7.05
CA LYS A 230 24.12 -6.86 8.25
C LYS A 230 23.55 -7.43 9.55
N ASN A 231 22.40 -8.09 9.49
CA ASN A 231 21.73 -8.71 10.63
C ASN A 231 22.01 -10.21 10.76
N GLY A 232 23.05 -10.72 10.07
CA GLY A 232 23.52 -12.09 10.24
C GLY A 232 22.78 -13.13 9.39
N ALA A 233 22.14 -12.71 8.30
CA ALA A 233 21.59 -13.65 7.33
C ALA A 233 22.67 -14.62 6.82
N LYS A 234 22.29 -15.89 6.66
CA LYS A 234 23.07 -16.93 5.98
C LYS A 234 22.46 -17.30 4.64
N LEU A 235 21.14 -17.18 4.56
CA LEU A 235 20.36 -17.44 3.35
C LEU A 235 19.36 -16.29 3.16
N PHE A 236 19.33 -15.74 1.95
CA PHE A 236 18.39 -14.70 1.55
C PHE A 236 17.55 -15.19 0.37
N LEU A 237 16.25 -15.38 0.60
CA LEU A 237 15.30 -15.83 -0.38
C LEU A 237 14.72 -14.63 -1.15
N VAL A 238 14.76 -14.72 -2.47
CA VAL A 238 14.20 -13.70 -3.38
C VAL A 238 13.16 -14.32 -4.31
N PRO A 239 12.22 -13.53 -4.85
CA PRO A 239 11.28 -14.03 -5.83
C PRO A 239 12.01 -14.54 -7.07
N LYS A 240 11.43 -15.55 -7.74
CA LYS A 240 11.99 -16.10 -8.97
C LYS A 240 12.28 -15.00 -10.01
N GLY A 241 13.50 -15.01 -10.56
CA GLY A 241 13.96 -14.02 -11.54
C GLY A 241 14.50 -12.73 -10.92
N GLN A 242 14.61 -12.63 -9.59
CA GLN A 242 15.13 -11.45 -8.89
C GLN A 242 16.50 -11.66 -8.22
N ARG A 243 17.20 -12.78 -8.49
CA ARG A 243 18.60 -12.95 -8.07
C ARG A 243 19.54 -11.91 -8.71
N VAL A 244 19.19 -11.42 -9.90
CA VAL A 244 19.89 -10.33 -10.57
C VAL A 244 19.04 -9.07 -10.48
N ALA A 245 19.52 -8.08 -9.73
CA ALA A 245 18.78 -6.85 -9.46
C ALA A 245 19.34 -5.66 -10.27
N PRO A 246 18.47 -4.75 -10.74
CA PRO A 246 18.91 -3.52 -11.40
C PRO A 246 19.41 -2.48 -10.38
N VAL A 247 20.56 -1.89 -10.65
CA VAL A 247 21.18 -0.82 -9.84
C VAL A 247 21.39 0.41 -10.68
N LEU A 248 21.01 1.57 -10.15
CA LEU A 248 21.34 2.87 -10.74
C LEU A 248 22.77 3.26 -10.33
N VAL A 249 23.71 3.19 -11.29
CA VAL A 249 25.09 3.62 -11.07
C VAL A 249 25.26 5.04 -11.60
N ARG A 250 25.73 5.94 -10.73
CA ARG A 250 26.12 7.31 -11.10
C ARG A 250 27.48 7.28 -11.79
N ILE A 251 27.51 7.62 -13.06
CA ILE A 251 28.74 7.76 -13.84
C ILE A 251 29.01 9.26 -13.98
N ARG A 252 30.20 9.68 -13.54
CA ARG A 252 30.70 11.05 -13.64
C ARG A 252 31.74 11.09 -14.76
N GLU A 253 31.42 11.80 -15.83
CA GLU A 253 32.31 12.01 -16.98
C GLU A 253 32.72 13.48 -17.00
N GLU A 254 34.01 13.75 -17.23
CA GLU A 254 34.53 15.11 -17.42
C GLU A 254 35.14 15.20 -18.83
N PRO A 255 34.31 15.32 -19.88
CA PRO A 255 34.80 15.30 -21.26
C PRO A 255 35.68 16.51 -21.60
N ILE A 256 35.51 17.63 -20.89
CA ILE A 256 36.40 18.79 -20.95
C ILE A 256 36.65 19.33 -19.53
N PRO A 257 37.82 19.90 -19.23
CA PRO A 257 38.13 20.44 -17.90
C PRO A 257 37.07 21.44 -17.41
N GLY A 258 36.48 21.17 -16.24
CA GLY A 258 35.45 22.00 -15.62
C GLY A 258 34.02 21.70 -16.07
N PHE A 259 33.79 20.78 -17.02
CA PHE A 259 32.45 20.36 -17.45
C PHE A 259 32.19 18.92 -17.01
N ILE A 260 31.41 18.76 -15.94
CA ILE A 260 31.06 17.46 -15.38
C ILE A 260 29.68 17.06 -15.86
N ILE A 261 29.59 15.94 -16.56
CA ILE A 261 28.33 15.27 -16.89
C ILE A 261 28.13 14.14 -15.89
N GLU A 262 26.98 14.15 -15.22
CA GLU A 262 26.56 13.06 -14.35
C GLU A 262 25.35 12.38 -14.96
N ARG A 263 25.49 11.08 -15.23
CA ARG A 263 24.41 10.24 -15.75
C ARG A 263 24.18 9.04 -14.85
N TYR A 264 22.92 8.63 -14.73
CA TYR A 264 22.54 7.40 -14.06
C TYR A 264 22.32 6.32 -15.11
N VAL A 265 23.02 5.20 -14.99
CA VAL A 265 22.88 4.07 -15.91
C VAL A 265 22.47 2.84 -15.12
N LEU A 266 21.47 2.12 -15.64
CA LEU A 266 21.03 0.86 -15.08
C LEU A 266 22.10 -0.21 -15.32
N ARG A 267 22.58 -0.85 -14.26
CA ARG A 267 23.45 -2.04 -14.33
C ARG A 267 22.80 -3.18 -13.59
N TYR A 268 22.82 -4.35 -14.20
CA TYR A 268 22.33 -5.58 -13.57
C TYR A 268 23.45 -6.19 -12.74
N VAL A 269 23.16 -6.46 -11.48
CA VAL A 269 24.13 -7.00 -10.53
C VAL A 269 23.53 -8.24 -9.88
N ASP A 270 24.29 -9.33 -9.90
CA ASP A 270 23.98 -10.52 -9.10
C ASP A 270 24.05 -10.17 -7.61
N VAL A 271 22.95 -10.41 -6.89
CA VAL A 271 22.78 -9.98 -5.50
C VAL A 271 23.79 -10.68 -4.59
N GLU A 272 23.99 -11.99 -4.77
CA GLU A 272 24.96 -12.79 -3.99
C GLU A 272 26.39 -12.27 -4.17
N GLY A 273 26.82 -12.12 -5.43
CA GLY A 273 28.13 -11.59 -5.76
C GLY A 273 28.32 -10.15 -5.28
N TYR A 274 27.26 -9.35 -5.20
CA TYR A 274 27.30 -8.03 -4.58
C TYR A 274 27.54 -8.09 -3.07
N LEU A 275 26.84 -8.98 -2.36
CA LEU A 275 27.04 -9.18 -0.91
C LEU A 275 28.45 -9.69 -0.60
N HIS A 276 28.97 -10.64 -1.38
CA HIS A 276 30.32 -11.16 -1.24
C HIS A 276 31.39 -10.07 -1.42
N ARG A 277 31.21 -9.16 -2.39
CA ARG A 277 32.11 -7.99 -2.56
C ARG A 277 32.09 -7.02 -1.39
N LEU A 278 30.99 -6.96 -0.65
CA LEU A 278 30.87 -6.18 0.57
C LEU A 278 31.40 -6.92 1.81
N GLY A 279 31.88 -8.17 1.66
CA GLY A 279 32.45 -8.97 2.74
C GLY A 279 31.42 -9.78 3.53
N TYR A 280 30.19 -9.91 3.03
CA TYR A 280 29.17 -10.76 3.65
C TYR A 280 29.14 -12.13 2.99
N ASP A 281 29.03 -13.18 3.78
CA ASP A 281 28.89 -14.58 3.34
C ASP A 281 27.41 -14.98 3.48
N VAL A 282 26.64 -14.75 2.42
CA VAL A 282 25.17 -14.95 2.37
C VAL A 282 24.81 -15.56 1.03
N GLU A 283 24.19 -16.73 1.06
CA GLU A 283 23.66 -17.38 -0.15
C GLU A 283 22.33 -16.73 -0.56
N VAL A 284 22.10 -16.56 -1.87
CA VAL A 284 20.84 -15.99 -2.38
C VAL A 284 20.10 -16.99 -3.24
N LEU A 285 18.95 -17.47 -2.78
CA LEU A 285 18.15 -18.45 -3.52
C LEU A 285 16.84 -17.86 -4.03
N GLU A 286 16.45 -18.29 -5.23
CA GLU A 286 15.19 -17.92 -5.83
C GLU A 286 14.09 -18.88 -5.40
N VAL A 287 12.95 -18.35 -4.96
CA VAL A 287 11.78 -19.14 -4.55
C VAL A 287 10.55 -18.76 -5.36
N ASN A 288 9.73 -19.76 -5.69
CA ASN A 288 8.54 -19.57 -6.52
C ASN A 288 7.26 -19.39 -5.70
N ASN A 289 7.18 -20.06 -4.55
CA ASN A 289 5.98 -20.12 -3.72
C ASN A 289 6.36 -20.21 -2.24
N VAL A 290 5.37 -19.97 -1.38
CA VAL A 290 5.58 -19.95 0.06
C VAL A 290 5.94 -21.33 0.62
N SER A 291 5.50 -22.44 0.02
CA SER A 291 5.86 -23.78 0.51
C SER A 291 7.35 -24.07 0.37
N GLU A 292 7.95 -23.62 -0.73
CA GLU A 292 9.40 -23.68 -0.94
C GLU A 292 10.14 -22.79 0.08
N ALA A 293 9.68 -21.55 0.27
CA ALA A 293 10.25 -20.65 1.27
C ALA A 293 10.14 -21.23 2.69
N TYR A 294 8.98 -21.79 3.05
CA TYR A 294 8.71 -22.40 4.34
C TYR A 294 9.72 -23.50 4.66
N TRP A 295 10.01 -24.37 3.68
CA TRP A 295 11.01 -25.42 3.85
C TRP A 295 12.40 -24.87 4.18
N TYR A 296 12.83 -23.78 3.55
CA TYR A 296 14.11 -23.14 3.89
C TYR A 296 14.10 -22.53 5.30
N PHE A 297 12.97 -22.00 5.76
CA PHE A 297 12.84 -21.41 7.09
C PHE A 297 12.77 -22.46 8.21
N THR A 298 12.12 -23.61 7.99
CA THR A 298 11.81 -24.57 9.08
C THR A 298 12.51 -25.92 8.92
N GLY A 299 12.96 -26.27 7.72
CA GLY A 299 13.43 -27.62 7.36
C GLY A 299 12.31 -28.64 7.16
N VAL A 300 11.04 -28.23 7.31
CA VAL A 300 9.85 -29.10 7.27
C VAL A 300 9.05 -28.86 5.99
N LYS A 301 8.47 -29.92 5.43
CA LYS A 301 7.56 -29.82 4.26
C LYS A 301 6.12 -29.64 4.72
N LEU A 302 5.38 -28.79 4.00
CA LEU A 302 3.94 -28.60 4.18
C LEU A 302 3.13 -29.77 3.63
#